data_AF-A0A7Z7PYU1-F1
#
_entry.id   AF-A0A7Z7PYU1-F1
#
_cell.length_a   1.000
_cell.length_b   1.000
_cell.length_c   1.000
_cell.angle_alpha   90.00
_cell.angle_beta   90.00
_cell.angle_gamma   90.00
#
_symmetry.space_group_name_H-M   'P 1'
#
loop_
_entity.id
_entity.type
_entity.pdbx_description
1 polymer ?
#
loop_
_entity_poly.entity_id
_entity_poly.type
_entity_poly.pdbx_seq_one_letter_code
_entity_poly.pdbx_strand_id
1 'polypeptide(L)'
;MKIKAFFLYTLILLALSDCKQIPVQHAAVSPPQWLAKAYRHVIMIENEHMLKFGENYLIDIPVVEKPDSTYVFFVNADIPVERLKKPSNFYPSINEFILIVPDRKYYQIIAEESTKQGIQIEPLVTNNYYHIKRNGGEIKTDSTHISGNGHPNISYAEPEVPKDMLKVYYADSYGSVCCPRDPKWDRKKDDTSFIKEYERNNKVKIKDTYRQNNGKEGEHAIYYTLSGLTSLQRLGFMLEKRSEEIANKEKKDLVFAPQIFTPHLVKIEKEGFRKMIKVN
;
A
#
# COMPACT_ATOMS: atom_id res chain seq x y z
N MET A 1 41.01 71.85 8.40
CA MET A 1 41.89 71.00 9.23
C MET A 1 41.34 70.92 10.65
N LYS A 2 40.42 69.97 10.93
CA LYS A 2 39.90 69.62 12.28
C LYS A 2 39.41 68.16 12.20
N ILE A 3 40.23 67.23 12.69
CA ILE A 3 40.11 66.49 13.97
C ILE A 3 39.10 65.33 13.89
N LYS A 4 39.67 64.14 14.10
CA LYS A 4 39.09 62.79 14.13
C LYS A 4 38.03 62.67 15.22
N ALA A 5 36.92 62.00 14.91
CA ALA A 5 36.09 61.31 15.88
C ALA A 5 36.10 59.81 15.51
N PHE A 6 37.01 59.10 16.16
CA PHE A 6 37.06 57.64 16.25
C PHE A 6 36.11 57.23 17.40
N PHE A 7 35.50 56.05 17.30
CA PHE A 7 34.59 55.42 18.26
C PHE A 7 33.16 55.99 18.35
N LEU A 8 32.22 55.32 17.67
CA LEU A 8 30.99 54.90 18.33
C LEU A 8 30.39 53.65 17.65
N TYR A 9 30.58 52.52 18.33
CA TYR A 9 29.68 51.37 18.40
C TYR A 9 29.30 50.64 17.10
N THR A 10 30.19 49.74 16.70
CA THR A 10 29.82 48.36 16.35
C THR A 10 28.88 47.75 17.41
N LEU A 11 27.61 47.59 17.07
CA LEU A 11 26.70 46.64 17.73
C LEU A 11 25.55 46.29 16.79
N ILE A 12 25.88 45.60 15.70
CA ILE A 12 24.91 44.94 14.82
C ILE A 12 25.37 43.49 14.68
N LEU A 13 24.41 42.56 14.86
CA LEU A 13 24.47 41.14 14.53
C LEU A 13 25.25 40.21 15.48
N LEU A 14 24.68 39.95 16.65
CA LEU A 14 24.75 38.62 17.30
C LEU A 14 23.41 38.34 18.01
N ALA A 15 22.31 38.36 17.25
CA ALA A 15 21.14 37.58 17.63
C ALA A 15 21.41 36.14 17.18
N LEU A 16 22.18 35.42 17.99
CA LEU A 16 22.23 33.97 17.92
C LEU A 16 20.83 33.49 18.27
N SER A 17 20.09 33.06 17.26
CA SER A 17 18.91 32.23 17.42
C SER A 17 19.36 30.96 18.14
N ASP A 18 19.24 30.96 19.48
CA ASP A 18 19.42 29.77 20.30
C ASP A 18 18.39 28.75 19.84
N CYS A 19 18.83 27.83 18.99
CA CYS A 19 18.09 26.65 18.59
C CYS A 19 18.01 25.74 19.83
N LYS A 20 17.03 25.97 20.70
CA LYS A 20 16.75 25.11 21.84
C LYS A 20 16.19 23.79 21.32
N GLN A 21 17.07 22.84 21.03
CA GLN A 21 16.69 21.44 20.99
C GLN A 21 16.20 21.06 22.39
N ILE A 22 14.90 20.77 22.51
CA ILE A 22 14.33 20.22 23.75
C ILE A 22 14.84 18.78 23.86
N PRO A 23 15.69 18.44 24.84
CA PRO A 23 16.18 17.08 24.98
C PRO A 23 15.08 16.26 25.64
N VAL A 24 14.39 15.44 24.84
CA VAL A 24 13.52 14.40 25.37
C VAL A 24 14.42 13.28 25.89
N GLN A 25 14.71 13.27 27.19
CA GLN A 25 15.36 12.15 27.85
C GLN A 25 14.41 10.95 27.87
N HIS A 26 14.49 10.10 26.86
CA HIS A 26 13.97 8.75 26.94
C HIS A 26 15.04 7.84 27.55
N ALA A 27 14.66 7.06 28.57
CA ALA A 27 15.49 5.99 29.09
C ALA A 27 15.95 5.10 27.92
N ALA A 28 17.24 4.79 27.86
CA ALA A 28 17.83 3.97 26.81
C ALA A 28 17.34 2.51 26.94
N VAL A 29 16.14 2.25 26.43
CA VAL A 29 15.65 0.89 26.20
C VAL A 29 16.52 0.31 25.10
N SER A 30 17.16 -0.83 25.37
CA SER A 30 17.91 -1.55 24.34
C SER A 30 17.00 -1.80 23.14
N PRO A 31 17.46 -1.52 21.90
CA PRO A 31 16.63 -1.71 20.73
C PRO A 31 16.14 -3.18 20.66
N PRO A 32 14.91 -3.42 20.18
CA PRO A 32 14.40 -4.77 20.06
C PRO A 32 15.33 -5.64 19.20
N GLN A 33 15.43 -6.92 19.53
CA GLN A 33 16.34 -7.85 18.85
C GLN A 33 16.06 -7.99 17.35
N TRP A 34 14.79 -7.79 16.94
CA TRP A 34 14.37 -7.86 15.55
C TRP A 34 14.70 -6.59 14.74
N LEU A 35 15.02 -5.47 15.39
CA LEU A 35 15.30 -4.21 14.71
C LEU A 35 16.68 -4.26 14.06
N ALA A 36 16.73 -4.27 12.73
CA ALA A 36 17.98 -4.28 12.00
C ALA A 36 18.69 -2.92 12.03
N LYS A 37 20.02 -2.90 11.91
CA LYS A 37 20.81 -1.67 11.74
C LYS A 37 20.64 -1.01 10.37
N ALA A 38 20.22 -1.78 9.37
CA ALA A 38 19.97 -1.29 8.03
C ALA A 38 18.87 -2.10 7.35
N TYR A 39 18.03 -1.42 6.57
CA TYR A 39 17.03 -2.03 5.69
C TYR A 39 17.35 -1.68 4.24
N ARG A 40 17.44 -2.72 3.41
CA ARG A 40 17.67 -2.59 1.96
C ARG A 40 16.41 -2.95 1.20
N HIS A 41 16.22 -2.31 0.05
CA HIS A 41 15.06 -2.47 -0.83
C HIS A 41 13.74 -2.14 -0.12
N VAL A 42 13.74 -1.07 0.68
CA VAL A 42 12.53 -0.59 1.34
C VAL A 42 11.55 -0.06 0.29
N ILE A 43 10.31 -0.54 0.35
CA ILE A 43 9.24 -0.13 -0.56
C ILE A 43 8.55 1.09 0.04
N MET A 44 8.65 2.24 -0.62
CA MET A 44 7.95 3.45 -0.21
C MET A 44 6.48 3.38 -0.63
N ILE A 45 5.56 3.68 0.29
CA ILE A 45 4.13 3.85 0.01
C ILE A 45 3.77 5.30 0.31
N GLU A 46 3.67 6.09 -0.75
CA GLU A 46 3.24 7.49 -0.67
C GLU A 46 1.77 7.69 -1.06
N ASN A 47 1.24 8.90 -0.86
CA ASN A 47 -0.15 9.21 -1.20
C ASN A 47 -0.44 9.03 -2.71
N GLU A 48 0.53 9.26 -3.60
CA GLU A 48 0.37 9.01 -5.04
C GLU A 48 0.22 7.53 -5.38
N HIS A 49 0.76 6.64 -4.55
CA HIS A 49 0.65 5.20 -4.69
C HIS A 49 -0.67 4.65 -4.12
N MET A 50 -1.47 5.49 -3.48
CA MET A 50 -2.65 5.07 -2.75
C MET A 50 -3.88 5.84 -3.21
N LEU A 51 -5.00 5.13 -3.27
CA LEU A 51 -6.31 5.75 -3.41
C LEU A 51 -7.25 5.23 -2.32
N LYS A 52 -7.95 6.15 -1.67
CA LYS A 52 -9.06 5.87 -0.76
C LYS A 52 -10.41 6.16 -1.45
N PHE A 53 -11.35 5.22 -1.36
CA PHE A 53 -12.75 5.43 -1.73
C PHE A 53 -13.66 4.83 -0.66
N GLY A 54 -14.36 5.70 0.08
CA GLY A 54 -15.03 5.32 1.33
C GLY A 54 -14.00 4.73 2.31
N GLU A 55 -14.28 3.54 2.83
CA GLU A 55 -13.37 2.80 3.71
C GLU A 55 -12.46 1.79 2.98
N ASN A 56 -12.41 1.86 1.64
CA ASN A 56 -11.61 0.96 0.82
C ASN A 56 -10.36 1.67 0.29
N TYR A 57 -9.27 0.92 0.22
CA TYR A 57 -7.96 1.44 -0.20
C TYR A 57 -7.42 0.60 -1.36
N LEU A 58 -6.90 1.25 -2.39
CA LEU A 58 -6.02 0.61 -3.38
C LEU A 58 -4.60 1.11 -3.14
N ILE A 59 -3.67 0.20 -2.85
CA ILE A 59 -2.23 0.48 -2.85
C ILE A 59 -1.69 -0.06 -4.18
N ASP A 60 -1.38 0.85 -5.10
CA ASP A 60 -1.08 0.53 -6.49
C ASP A 60 0.41 0.21 -6.74
N ILE A 61 0.97 -0.66 -5.90
CA ILE A 61 2.38 -1.06 -5.96
C ILE A 61 2.45 -2.57 -6.26
N PRO A 62 3.05 -3.00 -7.38
CA PRO A 62 3.23 -4.41 -7.68
C PRO A 62 4.36 -5.00 -6.83
N VAL A 63 4.09 -6.07 -6.07
CA VAL A 63 5.12 -6.77 -5.30
C VAL A 63 5.13 -8.24 -5.67
N VAL A 64 6.31 -8.79 -5.94
CA VAL A 64 6.50 -10.24 -6.07
C VAL A 64 6.48 -10.82 -4.66
N GLU A 65 5.37 -11.43 -4.27
CA GLU A 65 5.19 -11.98 -2.92
C GLU A 65 5.94 -13.31 -2.76
N LYS A 66 6.79 -13.39 -1.73
CA LYS A 66 7.52 -14.60 -1.33
C LYS A 66 7.19 -14.89 0.14
N PRO A 67 6.46 -15.99 0.44
CA PRO A 67 6.01 -16.29 1.79
C PRO A 67 7.11 -16.39 2.85
N ASP A 68 8.30 -16.81 2.45
CA ASP A 68 9.44 -17.01 3.34
C ASP A 68 10.39 -15.80 3.41
N SER A 69 9.98 -14.66 2.85
CA SER A 69 10.78 -13.42 2.82
C SER A 69 10.21 -12.35 3.74
N THR A 70 11.10 -11.56 4.35
CA THR A 70 10.72 -10.37 5.12
C THR A 70 10.73 -9.13 4.24
N TYR A 71 9.61 -8.42 4.18
CA TYR A 71 9.49 -7.16 3.43
C TYR A 71 9.57 -5.95 4.36
N VAL A 72 10.00 -4.81 3.85
CA VAL A 72 10.02 -3.56 4.61
C VAL A 72 9.29 -2.50 3.80
N PHE A 73 8.23 -1.94 4.39
CA PHE A 73 7.44 -0.88 3.78
C PHE A 73 7.59 0.39 4.59
N PHE A 74 7.97 1.49 3.94
CA PHE A 74 7.88 2.82 4.53
C PHE A 74 6.54 3.42 4.14
N VAL A 75 5.63 3.56 5.09
CA VAL A 75 4.24 3.97 4.85
C VAL A 75 4.08 5.44 5.20
N ASN A 76 4.35 6.29 4.22
CA ASN A 76 4.09 7.73 4.35
C ASN A 76 2.61 8.07 4.06
N ALA A 77 1.94 7.24 3.24
CA ALA A 77 0.54 7.40 2.85
C ALA A 77 -0.44 7.30 4.02
N ASP A 78 -1.55 8.05 3.98
CA ASP A 78 -2.55 8.06 5.05
C ASP A 78 -3.42 6.79 5.11
N ILE A 79 -2.82 5.71 5.61
CA ILE A 79 -3.44 4.40 5.78
C ILE A 79 -3.29 3.97 7.24
N PRO A 80 -4.38 3.61 7.94
CA PRO A 80 -4.27 3.11 9.31
C PRO A 80 -3.50 1.78 9.35
N VAL A 81 -2.50 1.68 10.23
CA VAL A 81 -1.62 0.51 10.36
C VAL A 81 -2.42 -0.78 10.60
N GLU A 82 -3.50 -0.72 11.38
CA GLU A 82 -4.38 -1.88 11.63
C GLU A 82 -4.99 -2.47 10.36
N ARG A 83 -5.16 -1.66 9.30
CA ARG A 83 -5.67 -2.14 8.01
C ARG A 83 -4.62 -2.96 7.24
N LEU A 84 -3.34 -2.70 7.46
CA LEU A 84 -2.20 -3.35 6.79
C LEU A 84 -1.81 -4.69 7.44
N LYS A 85 -2.26 -4.96 8.67
CA LYS A 85 -1.93 -6.20 9.38
C LYS A 85 -2.64 -7.44 8.83
N LYS A 86 -3.84 -7.28 8.28
CA LYS A 86 -4.73 -8.41 7.92
C LYS A 86 -4.26 -9.14 6.64
N PRO A 87 -4.16 -10.48 6.67
CA PRO A 87 -3.73 -11.28 5.52
C PRO A 87 -4.69 -11.19 4.33
N SER A 88 -5.98 -10.99 4.55
CA SER A 88 -6.98 -10.92 3.47
C SER A 88 -6.86 -9.68 2.56
N ASN A 89 -5.98 -8.73 2.91
CA ASN A 89 -6.03 -7.36 2.41
C ASN A 89 -4.67 -6.88 1.86
N PHE A 90 -3.61 -6.91 2.67
CA PHE A 90 -2.33 -6.28 2.32
C PHE A 90 -1.28 -7.34 1.98
N TYR A 91 -1.03 -7.57 0.69
CA TYR A 91 -0.13 -8.60 0.15
C TYR A 91 -0.29 -9.97 0.84
N PRO A 92 -1.34 -10.73 0.47
CA PRO A 92 -1.81 -11.87 1.27
C PRO A 92 -0.82 -13.00 1.50
N SER A 93 0.13 -13.19 0.58
CA SER A 93 1.13 -14.26 0.66
C SER A 93 2.39 -13.82 1.41
N ILE A 94 2.50 -12.55 1.84
CA ILE A 94 3.60 -12.09 2.69
C ILE A 94 3.25 -12.39 4.15
N ASN A 95 4.04 -13.27 4.77
CA ASN A 95 3.83 -13.69 6.16
C ASN A 95 4.59 -12.82 7.16
N GLU A 96 5.72 -12.23 6.79
CA GLU A 96 6.56 -11.42 7.67
C GLU A 96 6.96 -10.11 7.00
N PHE A 97 6.74 -8.99 7.70
CA PHE A 97 7.12 -7.68 7.19
C PHE A 97 7.29 -6.65 8.30
N ILE A 98 7.99 -5.57 7.98
CA ILE A 98 8.21 -4.41 8.84
C ILE A 98 7.52 -3.21 8.21
N LEU A 99 6.72 -2.50 8.99
CA LEU A 99 6.18 -1.20 8.62
C LEU A 99 6.96 -0.10 9.34
N ILE A 100 7.43 0.88 8.58
CA ILE A 100 8.03 2.11 9.10
C ILE A 100 7.03 3.23 8.82
N VAL A 101 6.54 3.90 9.85
CA VAL A 101 5.46 4.88 9.75
C VAL A 101 5.88 6.17 10.45
N PRO A 102 5.88 7.33 9.77
CA PRO A 102 6.13 8.62 10.40
C PRO A 102 5.20 8.86 11.59
N ASP A 103 5.73 9.39 12.70
CA ASP A 103 4.89 9.79 13.83
C ASP A 103 4.15 11.09 13.50
N ARG A 104 3.01 10.95 12.81
CA ARG A 104 2.18 12.09 12.41
C ARG A 104 1.70 12.93 13.58
N LYS A 105 1.47 12.32 14.75
CA LYS A 105 1.03 13.05 15.93
C LYS A 105 2.14 13.96 16.42
N TYR A 106 3.37 13.45 16.49
CA TYR A 106 4.55 14.25 16.79
C TYR A 106 4.71 15.41 15.78
N TYR A 107 4.70 15.12 14.47
CA TYR A 107 4.88 16.17 13.47
C TYR A 107 3.75 17.22 13.49
N GLN A 108 2.52 16.81 13.78
CA GLN A 108 1.40 17.74 13.94
C GLN A 108 1.61 18.68 15.14
N ILE A 109 2.06 18.14 16.29
CA ILE A 109 2.36 18.95 17.48
C ILE A 109 3.45 19.98 17.17
N ILE A 110 4.54 19.56 16.51
CA ILE A 110 5.63 20.48 16.15
C ILE A 110 5.15 21.58 15.18
N ALA A 111 4.33 21.24 14.20
CA ALA A 111 3.76 22.21 13.26
C ALA A 111 2.84 23.23 13.96
N GLU A 112 2.00 22.77 14.90
CA GLU A 112 1.13 23.64 15.70
C GLU A 112 1.93 24.55 16.63
N GLU A 113 3.00 24.06 17.25
CA GLU A 113 3.90 24.85 18.11
C GLU A 113 4.66 25.91 17.30
N SER A 114 5.21 25.53 16.15
CA SER A 114 5.87 26.43 15.20
C SER A 114 4.95 27.58 14.80
N THR A 115 3.68 27.27 14.50
CA THR A 115 2.65 28.26 14.17
C THR A 115 2.33 29.18 15.35
N LYS A 116 2.13 28.62 16.55
CA LYS A 116 1.78 29.40 17.77
C LYS A 116 2.89 30.35 18.19
N GLN A 117 4.15 29.95 18.00
CA GLN A 117 5.30 30.74 18.41
C GLN A 117 5.81 31.67 17.30
N GLY A 118 5.31 31.53 16.07
CA GLY A 118 5.77 32.30 14.91
C GLY A 118 7.23 32.03 14.54
N ILE A 119 7.76 30.86 14.90
CA ILE A 119 9.13 30.43 14.63
C ILE A 119 9.12 29.16 13.77
N GLN A 120 10.18 28.96 12.99
CA GLN A 120 10.40 27.68 12.30
C GLN A 120 11.07 26.69 13.28
N ILE A 121 10.42 25.57 13.55
CA ILE A 121 10.97 24.46 14.34
C ILE A 121 11.33 23.35 13.37
N GLU A 122 12.60 22.94 13.34
CA GLU A 122 13.02 21.76 12.58
C GLU A 122 12.71 20.49 13.39
N PRO A 123 11.80 19.62 12.93
CA PRO A 123 11.41 18.43 13.67
C PRO A 123 12.53 17.38 13.62
N LEU A 124 12.72 16.64 14.72
CA LEU A 124 13.52 15.44 14.69
C LEU A 124 12.80 14.38 13.86
N VAL A 125 13.54 13.66 13.00
CA VAL A 125 12.99 12.49 12.31
C VAL A 125 12.48 11.52 13.37
N THR A 126 11.20 11.18 13.29
CA THR A 126 10.51 10.37 14.29
C THR A 126 9.58 9.39 13.59
N ASN A 127 9.80 8.09 13.82
CA ASN A 127 9.08 7.00 13.16
C ASN A 127 8.72 5.88 14.15
N ASN A 128 7.56 5.28 13.92
CA ASN A 128 7.14 4.03 14.53
C ASN A 128 7.52 2.85 13.62
N TYR A 129 8.12 1.82 14.20
CA TYR A 129 8.48 0.57 13.53
C TYR A 129 7.56 -0.53 14.06
N TYR A 130 6.96 -1.29 13.16
CA TYR A 130 6.11 -2.43 13.49
C TYR A 130 6.66 -3.67 12.81
N HIS A 131 7.01 -4.70 13.57
CA HIS A 131 7.35 -6.02 13.04
C HIS A 131 6.12 -6.91 13.11
N ILE A 132 5.62 -7.34 11.95
CA ILE A 132 4.37 -8.08 11.83
C ILE A 132 4.67 -9.47 11.29
N LYS A 133 4.14 -10.48 11.98
CA LYS A 133 4.16 -11.89 11.57
C LYS A 133 2.73 -12.43 11.50
N ARG A 134 2.40 -13.09 10.40
CA ARG A 134 1.11 -13.72 10.12
C ARG A 134 1.31 -15.23 10.06
N ASN A 135 0.73 -15.97 11.00
CA ASN A 135 0.84 -17.42 11.08
C ASN A 135 -0.55 -18.04 11.20
N GLY A 136 -1.06 -18.63 10.11
CA GLY A 136 -2.27 -19.46 10.15
C GLY A 136 -3.53 -18.78 10.74
N GLY A 137 -3.64 -17.45 10.64
CA GLY A 137 -4.75 -16.65 11.18
C GLY A 137 -4.40 -15.84 12.43
N GLU A 138 -3.29 -16.16 13.13
CA GLU A 138 -2.77 -15.33 14.21
C GLU A 138 -1.87 -14.21 13.64
N ILE A 139 -2.01 -13.00 14.18
CA ILE A 139 -1.18 -11.84 13.84
C ILE A 139 -0.40 -11.44 15.09
N LYS A 140 0.92 -11.54 15.03
CA LYS A 140 1.82 -11.03 16.06
C LYS A 140 2.40 -9.70 15.59
N THR A 141 2.42 -8.72 16.48
CA THR A 141 2.97 -7.38 16.18
C THR A 141 3.83 -6.94 17.35
N ASP A 142 5.12 -6.74 17.09
CA ASP A 142 6.02 -6.02 17.97
C ASP A 142 6.20 -4.60 17.44
N SER A 143 6.43 -3.63 18.31
CA SER A 143 6.67 -2.25 17.89
C SER A 143 7.79 -1.58 18.68
N THR A 144 8.40 -0.58 18.05
CA THR A 144 9.32 0.33 18.71
C THR A 144 9.22 1.71 18.08
N HIS A 145 9.59 2.72 18.85
CA HIS A 145 9.53 4.11 18.46
C HIS A 145 10.93 4.70 18.51
N ILE A 146 11.33 5.37 17.44
CA ILE A 146 12.67 5.97 17.31
C ILE A 146 12.49 7.43 16.94
N SER A 147 13.21 8.31 17.64
CA SER A 147 13.28 9.74 17.37
C SER A 147 14.74 10.19 17.34
N GLY A 148 15.08 11.08 16.42
CA GLY A 148 16.41 11.66 16.27
C GLY A 148 17.45 10.63 15.81
N ASN A 149 18.60 10.63 16.46
CA ASN A 149 19.73 9.80 16.06
C ASN A 149 19.54 8.36 16.56
N GLY A 150 19.37 7.41 15.65
CA GLY A 150 19.10 6.00 16.00
C GLY A 150 18.33 5.21 14.95
N HIS A 151 17.81 5.89 13.92
CA HIS A 151 17.16 5.22 12.80
C HIS A 151 18.12 4.27 12.07
N PRO A 152 17.64 3.07 11.68
CA PRO A 152 18.36 2.21 10.75
C PRO A 152 18.66 2.93 9.44
N ASN A 153 19.77 2.59 8.79
CA ASN A 153 20.06 3.07 7.44
C ASN A 153 19.04 2.47 6.46
N ILE A 154 18.34 3.31 5.72
CA ILE A 154 17.28 2.89 4.78
C ILE A 154 17.76 3.15 3.36
N SER A 155 17.71 2.12 2.51
CA SER A 155 17.83 2.27 1.07
C SER A 155 16.54 1.82 0.37
N TYR A 156 15.95 2.71 -0.41
CA TYR A 156 14.70 2.46 -1.11
C TYR A 156 14.92 1.69 -2.41
N ALA A 157 13.88 0.97 -2.84
CA ALA A 157 13.81 0.38 -4.17
C ALA A 157 12.40 0.55 -4.73
N GLU A 158 12.32 0.86 -6.03
CA GLU A 158 11.05 0.91 -6.74
C GLU A 158 10.66 -0.51 -7.17
N PRO A 159 9.44 -0.98 -6.84
CA PRO A 159 8.97 -2.28 -7.28
C PRO A 159 8.66 -2.28 -8.78
N GLU A 160 9.35 -3.15 -9.51
CA GLU A 160 9.12 -3.36 -10.93
C GLU A 160 8.35 -4.64 -11.20
N VAL A 161 7.56 -4.64 -12.28
CA VAL A 161 6.90 -5.85 -12.79
C VAL A 161 7.91 -6.63 -13.64
N PRO A 162 8.29 -7.87 -13.27
CA PRO A 162 9.16 -8.68 -14.10
C PRO A 162 8.57 -8.92 -15.50
N LYS A 163 9.42 -9.01 -16.53
CA LYS A 163 9.00 -9.14 -17.94
C LYS A 163 8.15 -10.38 -18.23
N ASP A 164 8.28 -11.43 -17.42
CA ASP A 164 7.53 -12.68 -17.52
C ASP A 164 6.30 -12.73 -16.61
N MET A 165 5.96 -11.60 -15.96
CA MET A 165 4.81 -11.50 -15.06
C MET A 165 3.82 -10.44 -15.54
N LEU A 166 2.55 -10.68 -15.19
CA LEU A 166 1.42 -9.82 -15.45
C LEU A 166 1.01 -9.13 -14.15
N LYS A 167 0.87 -7.80 -14.17
CA LYS A 167 0.25 -7.05 -13.07
C LYS A 167 -1.27 -7.17 -13.16
N VAL A 168 -1.87 -7.78 -12.14
CA VAL A 168 -3.30 -8.08 -12.10
C VAL A 168 -3.93 -7.42 -10.88
N TYR A 169 -5.05 -6.72 -11.07
CA TYR A 169 -5.79 -6.10 -9.96
C TYR A 169 -6.91 -6.99 -9.44
N TYR A 170 -7.52 -7.77 -10.32
CA TYR A 170 -8.57 -8.71 -9.95
C TYR A 170 -8.41 -10.01 -10.74
N ALA A 171 -8.64 -11.13 -10.06
CA ALA A 171 -8.67 -12.45 -10.67
C ALA A 171 -9.98 -13.12 -10.27
N ASP A 172 -10.71 -13.64 -11.25
CA ASP A 172 -11.82 -14.56 -10.99
C ASP A 172 -11.41 -15.95 -11.44
N SER A 173 -11.82 -16.96 -10.68
CA SER A 173 -11.50 -18.36 -10.97
C SER A 173 -12.76 -19.19 -10.88
N TYR A 174 -12.96 -19.99 -11.92
CA TYR A 174 -14.10 -20.90 -12.10
C TYR A 174 -13.60 -22.34 -12.02
N GLY A 175 -14.26 -23.15 -11.20
CA GLY A 175 -14.07 -24.60 -11.10
C GLY A 175 -14.85 -25.38 -12.17
N SER A 176 -14.96 -26.70 -11.98
CA SER A 176 -15.56 -27.61 -12.97
C SER A 176 -17.00 -27.22 -13.31
N VAL A 177 -17.41 -27.44 -14.57
CA VAL A 177 -18.82 -27.27 -14.99
C VAL A 177 -19.70 -28.45 -14.62
N CYS A 178 -19.13 -29.62 -14.30
CA CYS A 178 -19.89 -30.87 -14.17
C CYS A 178 -19.87 -31.47 -12.75
N CYS A 179 -18.72 -31.85 -12.17
CA CYS A 179 -18.71 -32.75 -11.00
C CYS A 179 -17.53 -32.55 -10.01
N PRO A 180 -17.71 -31.84 -8.87
CA PRO A 180 -18.86 -31.00 -8.56
C PRO A 180 -18.81 -29.72 -9.40
N ARG A 181 -19.97 -29.32 -9.93
CA ARG A 181 -20.11 -28.05 -10.61
C ARG A 181 -19.82 -26.90 -9.65
N ASP A 182 -18.95 -25.97 -10.06
CA ASP A 182 -18.71 -24.74 -9.32
C ASP A 182 -20.00 -23.89 -9.31
N PRO A 183 -20.58 -23.58 -8.14
CA PRO A 183 -21.80 -22.77 -8.06
C PRO A 183 -21.62 -21.33 -8.57
N LYS A 184 -20.40 -20.87 -8.89
CA LYS A 184 -20.17 -19.59 -9.58
C LYS A 184 -20.77 -19.57 -10.98
N TRP A 185 -20.81 -20.73 -11.67
CA TRP A 185 -21.36 -20.82 -13.03
C TRP A 185 -22.84 -20.42 -13.12
N ASP A 186 -23.58 -20.56 -12.02
CA ASP A 186 -25.02 -20.28 -11.97
C ASP A 186 -25.33 -18.91 -11.32
N ARG A 187 -24.37 -18.34 -10.59
CA ARG A 187 -24.58 -17.12 -9.78
C ARG A 187 -23.96 -15.87 -10.38
N LYS A 188 -22.82 -15.98 -11.08
CA LYS A 188 -22.13 -14.83 -11.64
C LYS A 188 -22.66 -14.52 -13.04
N LYS A 189 -22.73 -13.23 -13.37
CA LYS A 189 -22.96 -12.82 -14.74
C LYS A 189 -21.79 -13.28 -15.60
N ASP A 190 -22.07 -13.66 -16.84
CA ASP A 190 -21.02 -13.88 -17.84
C ASP A 190 -20.08 -12.67 -17.92
N ASP A 191 -18.77 -12.92 -17.92
CA ASP A 191 -17.75 -11.88 -17.80
C ASP A 191 -17.75 -10.90 -18.96
N THR A 192 -18.05 -11.37 -20.18
CA THR A 192 -18.17 -10.49 -21.36
C THR A 192 -19.33 -9.52 -21.17
N SER A 193 -20.45 -10.03 -20.65
CA SER A 193 -21.66 -9.26 -20.40
C SER A 193 -21.49 -8.29 -19.23
N PHE A 194 -20.72 -8.66 -18.21
CA PHE A 194 -20.32 -7.76 -17.12
C PHE A 194 -19.45 -6.61 -17.64
N ILE A 195 -18.37 -6.93 -18.37
CA ILE A 195 -17.42 -5.92 -18.87
C ILE A 195 -18.16 -4.88 -19.73
N LYS A 196 -18.98 -5.33 -20.70
CA LYS A 196 -19.73 -4.42 -21.59
C LYS A 196 -20.66 -3.49 -20.82
N GLU A 197 -21.34 -4.01 -19.80
CA GLU A 197 -22.21 -3.19 -18.96
C GLU A 197 -21.41 -2.19 -18.13
N TYR A 198 -20.32 -2.64 -17.49
CA TYR A 198 -19.47 -1.78 -16.69
C TYR A 198 -18.87 -0.64 -17.52
N GLU A 199 -18.36 -0.96 -18.71
CA GLU A 199 -17.84 0.02 -19.68
C GLU A 199 -18.88 1.05 -20.07
N ARG A 200 -20.11 0.62 -20.39
CA ARG A 200 -21.22 1.50 -20.76
C ARG A 200 -21.62 2.41 -19.60
N ASN A 201 -21.81 1.84 -18.41
CA ASN A 201 -22.32 2.57 -17.24
C ASN A 201 -21.29 3.57 -16.71
N ASN A 202 -20.01 3.22 -16.73
CA ASN A 202 -18.93 4.05 -16.21
C ASN A 202 -18.20 4.87 -17.29
N LYS A 203 -18.57 4.71 -18.57
CA LYS A 203 -17.93 5.36 -19.72
C LYS A 203 -16.42 5.12 -19.77
N VAL A 204 -16.01 3.88 -19.53
CA VAL A 204 -14.60 3.44 -19.58
C VAL A 204 -14.41 2.33 -20.60
N LYS A 205 -13.16 2.00 -20.91
CA LYS A 205 -12.81 0.82 -21.71
C LYS A 205 -11.85 -0.06 -20.92
N ILE A 206 -12.28 -1.28 -20.63
CA ILE A 206 -11.45 -2.32 -20.03
C ILE A 206 -10.57 -2.90 -21.13
N LYS A 207 -9.27 -2.98 -20.87
CA LYS A 207 -8.29 -3.53 -21.81
C LYS A 207 -7.45 -4.59 -21.11
N ASP A 208 -6.77 -5.40 -21.92
CA ASP A 208 -5.75 -6.34 -21.46
C ASP A 208 -6.31 -7.29 -20.40
N THR A 209 -7.45 -7.91 -20.73
CA THR A 209 -8.01 -9.01 -19.94
C THR A 209 -7.50 -10.33 -20.49
N TYR A 210 -7.07 -11.24 -19.62
CA TYR A 210 -6.48 -12.51 -20.02
C TYR A 210 -7.26 -13.67 -19.42
N ARG A 211 -7.48 -14.72 -20.21
CA ARG A 211 -8.07 -15.98 -19.76
C ARG A 211 -7.00 -17.07 -19.76
N GLN A 212 -7.01 -17.89 -18.71
CA GLN A 212 -6.14 -19.06 -18.59
C GLN A 212 -6.96 -20.29 -18.26
N ASN A 213 -6.87 -21.34 -19.08
CA ASN A 213 -7.48 -22.63 -18.76
C ASN A 213 -6.67 -23.33 -17.67
N ASN A 214 -7.36 -23.86 -16.67
CA ASN A 214 -6.77 -24.56 -15.53
C ASN A 214 -7.22 -26.03 -15.44
N GLY A 215 -8.22 -26.45 -16.21
CA GLY A 215 -8.71 -27.82 -16.24
C GLY A 215 -9.52 -28.12 -17.51
N LYS A 216 -9.86 -29.40 -17.69
CA LYS A 216 -10.48 -29.93 -18.92
C LYS A 216 -12.01 -29.80 -18.95
N GLU A 217 -12.62 -29.45 -17.82
CA GLU A 217 -14.05 -29.39 -17.60
C GLU A 217 -14.54 -27.93 -17.53
N GLY A 218 -13.86 -27.03 -18.23
CA GLY A 218 -14.19 -25.60 -18.29
C GLY A 218 -13.53 -24.73 -17.21
N GLU A 219 -12.69 -25.30 -16.34
CA GLU A 219 -12.01 -24.56 -15.29
C GLU A 219 -11.04 -23.55 -15.90
N HIS A 220 -11.20 -22.30 -15.51
CA HIS A 220 -10.35 -21.22 -15.99
C HIS A 220 -10.28 -20.08 -14.99
N ALA A 221 -9.22 -19.29 -15.12
CA ALA A 221 -9.09 -18.01 -14.45
C ALA A 221 -9.18 -16.87 -15.47
N ILE A 222 -9.76 -15.75 -15.05
CA ILE A 222 -9.74 -14.50 -15.78
C ILE A 222 -8.97 -13.47 -14.96
N TYR A 223 -7.96 -12.90 -15.58
CA TYR A 223 -7.08 -11.90 -15.00
C TYR A 223 -7.38 -10.54 -15.60
N TYR A 224 -7.73 -9.59 -14.73
CA TYR A 224 -8.03 -8.22 -15.08
C TYR A 224 -6.84 -7.33 -14.71
N THR A 225 -6.09 -6.91 -15.72
CA THR A 225 -4.98 -5.95 -15.55
C THR A 225 -5.47 -4.51 -15.41
N LEU A 226 -6.70 -4.23 -15.86
CA LEU A 226 -7.33 -2.90 -15.81
C LEU A 226 -6.41 -1.79 -16.35
N SER A 227 -5.66 -2.13 -17.40
CA SER A 227 -4.75 -1.20 -18.05
C SER A 227 -5.54 -0.04 -18.67
N GLY A 228 -4.98 1.17 -18.57
CA GLY A 228 -5.64 2.39 -19.05
C GLY A 228 -6.76 2.94 -18.18
N LEU A 229 -7.14 2.27 -17.08
CA LEU A 229 -8.02 2.86 -16.06
C LEU A 229 -7.22 3.69 -15.05
N THR A 230 -7.85 4.71 -14.47
CA THR A 230 -7.31 5.43 -13.30
C THR A 230 -7.42 4.57 -12.04
N SER A 231 -6.66 4.89 -10.98
CA SER A 231 -6.75 4.17 -9.70
C SER A 231 -8.18 4.13 -9.15
N LEU A 232 -8.96 5.21 -9.33
CA LEU A 232 -10.36 5.27 -8.89
C LEU A 232 -11.25 4.31 -9.68
N GLN A 233 -11.08 4.26 -10.99
CA GLN A 233 -11.80 3.32 -11.84
C GLN A 233 -11.39 1.86 -11.55
N ARG A 234 -10.10 1.60 -11.27
CA ARG A 234 -9.62 0.27 -10.86
C ARG A 234 -10.28 -0.19 -9.57
N LEU A 235 -10.28 0.68 -8.55
CA LEU A 235 -10.92 0.37 -7.27
C LEU A 235 -12.43 0.17 -7.43
N GLY A 236 -13.10 1.04 -8.20
CA GLY A 236 -14.52 0.88 -8.52
C GLY A 236 -14.82 -0.45 -9.22
N PHE A 237 -14.00 -0.87 -10.18
CA PHE A 237 -14.15 -2.15 -10.86
C PHE A 237 -14.04 -3.33 -9.90
N MET A 238 -13.02 -3.33 -9.03
CA MET A 238 -12.81 -4.42 -8.06
C MET A 238 -13.97 -4.53 -7.07
N LEU A 239 -14.52 -3.40 -6.60
CA LEU A 239 -15.67 -3.37 -5.71
C LEU A 239 -16.94 -3.86 -6.42
N GLU A 240 -17.20 -3.41 -7.65
CA GLU A 240 -18.34 -3.86 -8.44
C GLU A 240 -18.25 -5.37 -8.74
N LYS A 241 -17.07 -5.88 -9.11
CA LYS A 241 -16.85 -7.32 -9.30
C LYS A 241 -17.09 -8.13 -8.03
N ARG A 242 -16.59 -7.68 -6.87
CA ARG A 242 -16.88 -8.33 -5.59
C ARG A 242 -18.36 -8.31 -5.23
N SER A 243 -19.11 -7.30 -5.67
CA SER A 243 -20.55 -7.22 -5.42
C SER A 243 -21.34 -8.38 -6.06
N GLU A 244 -20.84 -8.96 -7.16
CA GLU A 244 -21.48 -10.09 -7.85
C GLU A 244 -21.51 -11.36 -6.99
N GLU A 245 -20.67 -11.45 -5.97
CA GLU A 245 -20.65 -12.58 -5.03
C GLU A 245 -21.76 -12.48 -3.96
N ILE A 246 -22.41 -11.31 -3.85
CA ILE A 246 -23.43 -11.04 -2.85
C ILE A 246 -24.82 -11.37 -3.41
N ALA A 247 -25.46 -12.39 -2.84
CA ALA A 247 -26.82 -12.76 -3.21
C ALA A 247 -27.81 -11.61 -2.97
N ASN A 248 -28.69 -11.37 -3.96
CA ASN A 248 -29.71 -10.32 -3.98
C ASN A 248 -29.15 -8.89 -3.86
N LYS A 249 -28.01 -8.61 -4.52
CA LYS A 249 -27.34 -7.31 -4.42
C LYS A 249 -28.23 -6.11 -4.73
N GLU A 250 -29.13 -6.23 -5.70
CA GLU A 250 -30.03 -5.13 -6.11
C GLU A 250 -31.07 -4.73 -5.06
N LYS A 251 -31.25 -5.57 -4.04
CA LYS A 251 -32.18 -5.34 -2.92
C LYS A 251 -31.46 -4.89 -1.64
N LYS A 252 -30.16 -4.61 -1.70
CA LYS A 252 -29.32 -4.32 -0.54
C LYS A 252 -28.50 -3.06 -0.76
N ASP A 253 -28.44 -2.21 0.25
CA ASP A 253 -27.42 -1.17 0.34
C ASP A 253 -26.08 -1.85 0.66
N LEU A 254 -25.23 -1.99 -0.36
CA LEU A 254 -23.96 -2.67 -0.23
C LEU A 254 -22.93 -1.78 0.48
N VAL A 255 -22.67 -2.07 1.74
CA VAL A 255 -21.52 -1.53 2.47
C VAL A 255 -20.49 -2.65 2.61
N PHE A 256 -19.43 -2.57 1.82
CA PHE A 256 -18.29 -3.47 1.98
C PHE A 256 -17.61 -3.19 3.32
N ALA A 257 -17.24 -4.26 4.04
CA ALA A 257 -16.29 -4.12 5.13
C ALA A 257 -15.01 -3.45 4.59
N PRO A 258 -14.34 -2.58 5.36
CA PRO A 258 -13.14 -1.89 4.93
C PRO A 258 -12.06 -2.85 4.41
N GLN A 259 -11.61 -2.65 3.18
CA GLN A 259 -10.65 -3.53 2.50
C GLN A 259 -9.45 -2.76 1.96
N ILE A 260 -8.31 -3.44 1.90
CA ILE A 260 -7.16 -3.00 1.10
C ILE A 260 -7.07 -3.93 -0.10
N PHE A 261 -6.80 -3.33 -1.25
CA PHE A 261 -6.53 -3.99 -2.50
C PHE A 261 -5.08 -3.70 -2.89
N THR A 262 -4.35 -4.75 -3.24
CA THR A 262 -3.00 -4.68 -3.81
C THR A 262 -2.99 -5.44 -5.13
N PRO A 263 -2.31 -4.94 -6.18
CA PRO A 263 -2.13 -5.72 -7.38
C PRO A 263 -1.24 -6.93 -7.07
N HIS A 264 -1.56 -8.07 -7.68
CA HIS A 264 -0.78 -9.29 -7.59
C HIS A 264 -0.07 -9.55 -8.92
N LEU A 265 1.06 -10.24 -8.85
CA LEU A 265 1.85 -10.60 -10.01
C LEU A 265 1.63 -12.07 -10.36
N VAL A 266 1.22 -12.32 -11.60
CA VAL A 266 0.95 -13.67 -12.11
C VAL A 266 1.94 -13.99 -13.23
N LYS A 267 2.57 -15.16 -13.19
CA LYS A 267 3.46 -15.61 -14.26
C LYS A 267 2.70 -15.79 -15.57
N ILE A 268 3.24 -15.25 -16.66
CA ILE A 268 2.66 -15.36 -17.99
C ILE A 268 2.95 -16.75 -18.55
N GLU A 269 1.89 -17.57 -18.69
CA GLU A 269 1.97 -18.85 -19.39
C GLU A 269 1.81 -18.63 -20.89
N LYS A 270 2.88 -18.88 -21.66
CA LYS A 270 2.94 -18.59 -23.11
C LYS A 270 2.54 -19.75 -24.00
N GLU A 271 2.60 -20.98 -23.49
CA GLU A 271 2.50 -22.22 -24.26
C GLU A 271 1.65 -23.28 -23.56
N GLY A 272 1.27 -24.31 -24.31
CA GLY A 272 0.53 -25.46 -23.81
C GLY A 272 -0.94 -25.17 -23.47
N PHE A 273 -1.55 -26.13 -22.78
CA PHE A 273 -2.97 -26.10 -22.40
C PHE A 273 -3.33 -24.91 -21.50
N ARG A 274 -2.38 -24.46 -20.68
CA ARG A 274 -2.55 -23.36 -19.72
C ARG A 274 -2.10 -22.00 -20.28
N LYS A 275 -1.91 -21.88 -21.59
CA LYS A 275 -1.54 -20.61 -22.22
C LYS A 275 -2.56 -19.52 -21.89
N MET A 276 -2.06 -18.33 -21.54
CA MET A 276 -2.90 -17.15 -21.39
C MET A 276 -3.32 -16.59 -22.74
N ILE A 277 -4.62 -16.35 -22.91
CA ILE A 277 -5.21 -15.80 -24.12
C ILE A 277 -5.82 -14.45 -23.77
N LYS A 278 -5.44 -13.39 -24.50
CA LYS A 278 -6.07 -12.07 -24.36
C LYS A 278 -7.49 -12.12 -24.91
N VAL A 279 -8.47 -11.66 -24.13
CA VAL A 279 -9.90 -11.71 -24.48
C VAL A 279 -10.51 -10.34 -24.75
N ASN A 280 -9.84 -9.24 -24.37
CA ASN A 280 -10.21 -7.86 -24.68
C ASN A 280 -8.95 -6.96 -24.69
#